data_AF-A0A1U7GCJ9-F1
#
_entry.id   AF-A0A1U7GCJ9-F1
#
_cell.length_a   1.000
_cell.length_b   1.000
_cell.length_c   1.000
_cell.angle_alpha   90.00
_cell.angle_beta   90.00
_cell.angle_gamma   90.00
#
_symmetry.space_group_name_H-M   'P 1'
#
loop_
_entity.id
_entity.type
_entity.pdbx_description
1 polymer ?
#
loop_
_entity_poly.entity_id
_entity_poly.type
_entity_poly.pdbx_seq_one_letter_code
_entity_poly.pdbx_strand_id
1 'polypeptide(L)'
;MKVTASCRLHGHDRADIAVLNPGDWFGKAWLVELGGSYTPLFLVIEADTIADAIDVLSDDPLYGPQVHVPDSDLGDYPEDSRQYDGSGRVIDLEHLMVHGREGCDLPFAVKYHADGVPKGIDPRRFAAWQLN
;
A
#
# COMPACT_ATOMS: atom_id res chain seq x y z
N MET A 1 15.03 1.23 9.17
CA MET A 1 15.63 1.59 7.86
C MET A 1 14.51 2.10 6.98
N LYS A 2 14.69 3.21 6.25
CA LYS A 2 13.67 3.68 5.30
C LYS A 2 13.78 2.86 4.01
N VAL A 3 12.70 2.22 3.60
CA VAL A 3 12.60 1.49 2.33
C VAL A 3 11.72 2.29 1.39
N THR A 4 12.18 2.48 0.16
CA THR A 4 11.38 3.04 -0.92
C THR A 4 11.30 2.06 -2.08
N ALA A 5 10.36 2.29 -2.99
CA ALA A 5 10.18 1.49 -4.18
C ALA A 5 10.22 2.34 -5.44
N SER A 6 10.51 1.66 -6.55
CA SER A 6 10.32 2.18 -7.90
C SER A 6 9.51 1.19 -8.73
N CYS A 7 8.72 1.68 -9.67
CA CYS A 7 7.94 0.87 -10.59
C CYS A 7 7.65 1.63 -11.89
N ARG A 8 7.03 0.95 -12.86
CA ARG A 8 6.50 1.57 -14.06
C ARG A 8 4.99 1.41 -14.09
N LEU A 9 4.25 2.52 -14.07
CA LEU A 9 2.78 2.54 -14.14
C LEU A 9 2.34 3.32 -15.38
N HIS A 10 1.50 2.72 -16.21
CA HIS A 10 0.98 3.33 -17.45
C HIS A 10 2.06 3.94 -18.36
N GLY A 11 3.23 3.30 -18.43
CA GLY A 11 4.36 3.77 -19.25
C GLY A 11 5.27 4.80 -18.57
N HIS A 12 4.89 5.32 -17.40
CA HIS A 12 5.65 6.28 -16.62
C HIS A 12 6.46 5.62 -15.50
N ASP A 13 7.73 6.00 -15.37
CA ASP A 13 8.57 5.56 -14.26
C ASP A 13 8.21 6.35 -13.00
N ARG A 14 8.09 5.63 -11.89
CA ARG A 14 7.87 6.17 -10.55
C ARG A 14 8.99 5.68 -9.64
N ALA A 15 9.46 6.56 -8.77
CA ALA A 15 10.55 6.30 -7.83
C ALA A 15 10.22 6.93 -6.47
N ASP A 16 11.01 6.60 -5.46
CA ASP A 16 10.89 7.12 -4.09
C ASP A 16 9.51 6.90 -3.45
N ILE A 17 8.80 5.86 -3.88
CA ILE A 17 7.49 5.47 -3.35
C ILE A 17 7.70 4.88 -1.96
N ALA A 18 6.94 5.32 -0.95
CA ALA A 18 7.03 4.73 0.38
C ALA A 18 6.58 3.26 0.36
N VAL A 19 7.32 2.39 1.05
CA VAL A 19 6.95 0.98 1.23
C VAL A 19 6.49 0.79 2.66
N LEU A 20 5.25 0.38 2.84
CA LEU A 20 4.73 -0.10 4.12
C LEU A 20 5.21 -1.53 4.32
N ASN A 21 5.37 -1.93 5.59
CA ASN A 21 5.65 -3.30 6.03
C ASN A 21 6.61 -4.16 5.16
N PRO A 22 7.78 -3.61 4.75
CA PRO A 22 8.66 -4.29 3.80
C PRO A 22 9.27 -5.55 4.39
N GLY A 23 9.07 -6.69 3.73
CA GLY A 23 9.55 -8.00 4.15
C GLY A 23 8.57 -8.81 5.01
N ASP A 24 7.43 -8.23 5.40
CA ASP A 24 6.49 -8.91 6.29
C ASP A 24 5.60 -9.93 5.56
N TRP A 25 5.46 -9.83 4.23
CA TRP A 25 4.59 -10.71 3.44
C TRP A 25 5.32 -11.33 2.24
N PHE A 26 6.55 -11.77 2.47
CA PHE A 26 7.37 -12.48 1.48
C PHE A 26 7.54 -11.72 0.15
N GLY A 27 7.44 -10.38 0.17
CA GLY A 27 7.55 -9.55 -1.02
C GLY A 27 6.30 -9.51 -1.90
N LYS A 28 5.13 -9.94 -1.40
CA LYS A 28 3.84 -9.77 -2.11
C LYS A 28 3.42 -8.31 -2.13
N ALA A 29 4.08 -7.53 -2.99
CA ALA A 29 3.92 -6.09 -3.08
C ALA A 29 2.76 -5.68 -3.99
N TRP A 30 1.91 -4.79 -3.49
CA TRP A 30 0.84 -4.08 -4.19
C TRP A 30 1.24 -2.62 -4.38
N LEU A 31 0.88 -2.01 -5.51
CA LEU A 31 0.97 -0.56 -5.66
C LEU A 31 -0.39 0.04 -5.35
N VAL A 32 -0.46 0.86 -4.32
CA VAL A 32 -1.68 1.57 -3.91
C VAL A 32 -1.58 3.02 -4.35
N GLU A 33 -2.65 3.51 -4.97
CA GLU A 33 -2.81 4.89 -5.40
C GLU A 33 -3.99 5.51 -4.64
N LEU A 34 -3.71 6.59 -3.93
CA LEU A 34 -4.70 7.44 -3.27
C LEU A 34 -4.88 8.70 -4.10
N GLY A 35 -6.05 8.82 -4.72
CA GLY A 35 -6.49 9.99 -5.49
C GLY A 35 -7.00 11.12 -4.61
N GLY A 36 -8.02 11.85 -5.10
CA GLY A 36 -8.71 12.90 -4.32
C GLY A 36 -7.93 14.21 -4.13
N SER A 37 -6.67 14.29 -4.59
CA SER A 37 -5.85 15.49 -4.52
C SER A 37 -5.24 15.86 -5.88
N TYR A 38 -4.60 17.04 -5.97
CA TYR A 38 -3.98 17.52 -7.21
C TYR A 38 -2.88 16.58 -7.74
N THR A 39 -2.20 15.87 -6.85
CA THR A 39 -1.17 14.87 -7.18
C THR A 39 -1.46 13.60 -6.40
N PRO A 40 -1.74 12.45 -7.06
CA PRO A 40 -2.04 11.22 -6.35
C PRO A 40 -0.85 10.78 -5.49
N LEU A 41 -1.16 10.28 -4.29
CA LEU A 41 -0.19 9.65 -3.39
C LEU A 41 -0.04 8.18 -3.80
N PHE A 42 1.20 7.72 -3.94
CA PHE A 42 1.51 6.32 -4.22
C PHE A 42 2.20 5.69 -3.01
N LEU A 43 1.78 4.47 -2.67
CA LEU A 43 2.36 3.64 -1.63
C LEU A 43 2.59 2.24 -2.20
N VAL A 44 3.60 1.53 -1.70
CA VAL A 44 3.73 0.10 -1.91
C VAL A 44 3.42 -0.59 -0.58
N ILE A 45 2.58 -1.62 -0.62
CA ILE A 45 2.16 -2.36 0.57
C ILE A 45 2.38 -3.84 0.34
N GLU A 46 3.00 -4.52 1.30
CA GLU A 46 3.10 -5.98 1.29
C GLU A 46 1.87 -6.61 1.94
N ALA A 47 1.18 -7.50 1.23
CA ALA A 47 -0.03 -8.14 1.74
C ALA A 47 -0.41 -9.38 0.90
N ASP A 48 -1.18 -10.32 1.47
CA ASP A 48 -1.59 -11.54 0.76
C ASP A 48 -2.71 -11.27 -0.26
N THR A 49 -3.69 -10.45 0.13
CA THR A 49 -4.85 -10.07 -0.68
C THR A 49 -5.01 -8.55 -0.78
N ILE A 50 -5.94 -8.09 -1.63
CA ILE A 50 -6.30 -6.67 -1.71
C ILE A 50 -6.88 -6.18 -0.37
N ALA A 51 -7.71 -7.01 0.29
CA ALA A 51 -8.30 -6.67 1.59
C ALA A 51 -7.22 -6.48 2.66
N ASP A 52 -6.25 -7.39 2.73
CA ASP A 52 -5.12 -7.27 3.66
C ASP A 52 -4.28 -6.01 3.39
N ALA A 53 -4.10 -5.62 2.12
CA ALA A 53 -3.39 -4.39 1.77
C ALA A 53 -4.14 -3.14 2.26
N ILE A 54 -5.47 -3.15 2.21
CA ILE A 54 -6.33 -2.08 2.72
C ILE A 54 -6.26 -2.03 4.25
N ASP A 55 -6.29 -3.18 4.93
CA ASP A 55 -6.14 -3.21 6.39
C ASP A 55 -4.77 -2.66 6.83
N VAL A 56 -3.69 -3.08 6.16
CA VAL A 56 -2.34 -2.54 6.42
C VAL A 56 -2.28 -1.03 6.17
N LEU A 57 -2.92 -0.53 5.11
CA LEU A 57 -3.03 0.91 4.87
C LEU A 57 -3.79 1.61 6.00
N SER A 58 -4.95 1.06 6.38
CA SER A 58 -5.83 1.63 7.39
C SER A 58 -5.18 1.70 8.77
N ASP A 59 -4.33 0.72 9.09
CA ASP A 59 -3.59 0.66 10.35
C ASP A 59 -2.33 1.53 10.38
N ASP A 60 -1.86 2.03 9.23
CA ASP A 60 -0.69 2.91 9.20
C ASP A 60 -1.00 4.27 9.85
N PRO A 61 -0.24 4.71 10.86
CA PRO A 61 -0.55 5.92 11.60
C PRO A 61 -0.37 7.21 10.78
N LEU A 62 0.39 7.18 9.69
CA LEU A 62 0.64 8.33 8.83
C LEU A 62 -0.34 8.38 7.66
N TYR A 63 -0.62 7.23 7.04
CA TYR A 63 -1.41 7.13 5.81
C TYR A 63 -2.84 6.65 6.02
N GLY A 64 -3.13 5.88 7.08
CA GLY A 64 -4.48 5.41 7.42
C GLY A 64 -5.51 6.53 7.54
N PRO A 65 -5.20 7.69 8.17
CA PRO A 65 -6.14 8.81 8.23
C PRO A 65 -6.58 9.37 6.86
N GLN A 66 -5.92 9.00 5.76
CA GLN A 66 -6.34 9.39 4.39
C GLN A 66 -7.56 8.60 3.90
N VAL A 67 -7.83 7.43 4.49
CA VAL A 67 -8.96 6.56 4.10
C VAL A 67 -9.98 6.40 5.22
N HIS A 68 -9.76 6.97 6.41
CA HIS A 68 -10.74 6.95 7.50
C HIS A 68 -11.80 8.03 7.30
N VAL A 69 -13.06 7.66 7.49
CA VAL A 69 -14.15 8.65 7.60
C VAL A 69 -14.17 9.21 9.02
N PRO A 70 -14.03 10.54 9.21
CA PRO A 70 -14.14 11.15 10.53
C PRO A 70 -15.53 10.95 11.16
N ASP A 71 -15.60 10.82 12.48
CA ASP A 71 -16.87 10.67 13.21
C ASP A 71 -17.90 11.78 12.89
N SER A 72 -17.42 13.00 12.63
CA SER A 72 -18.27 14.14 12.25
C SER A 72 -18.98 13.96 10.91
N ASP A 73 -18.41 13.13 10.03
CA ASP A 73 -18.81 12.99 8.64
C ASP A 73 -19.54 11.65 8.40
N LEU A 74 -19.65 10.80 9.43
CA LEU A 74 -20.38 9.52 9.37
C LEU A 74 -21.85 9.69 8.98
N GLY A 75 -22.44 10.87 9.17
CA GLY A 75 -23.80 11.19 8.73
C GLY A 75 -23.97 11.15 7.21
N ASP A 76 -22.89 11.38 6.45
CA ASP A 76 -22.89 11.36 5.00
C ASP A 76 -22.73 9.95 4.40
N TYR A 77 -22.43 8.95 5.26
CA TYR A 77 -22.27 7.55 4.88
C TYR A 77 -23.40 6.70 5.48
N PRO A 78 -24.44 6.35 4.70
CA PRO A 78 -25.53 5.47 5.15
C PRO A 78 -24.99 4.15 5.71
N GLU A 79 -25.48 3.74 6.88
CA GLU A 79 -24.95 2.58 7.62
C GLU A 79 -24.92 1.28 6.80
N ASP A 80 -25.91 1.09 5.92
CA ASP A 80 -26.05 -0.06 5.04
C ASP A 80 -25.09 -0.07 3.84
N SER A 81 -24.39 1.05 3.61
CA SER A 81 -23.38 1.21 2.56
C SER A 81 -21.94 1.38 3.08
N ARG A 82 -21.76 1.46 4.41
CA ARG A 82 -20.43 1.64 5.01
C ARG A 82 -19.54 0.44 4.76
N GLN A 83 -18.27 0.73 4.53
CA GLN A 83 -17.19 -0.25 4.56
C GLN A 83 -16.42 -0.09 5.85
N TYR A 84 -15.92 -1.20 6.37
CA TYR A 84 -15.19 -1.23 7.64
C TYR A 84 -13.86 -1.93 7.43
N ASP A 85 -12.82 -1.40 8.08
CA ASP A 85 -11.56 -2.11 8.20
C ASP A 85 -11.63 -3.22 9.27
N GLY A 86 -10.54 -3.99 9.43
CA GLY A 86 -10.43 -5.04 10.44
C GLY A 86 -10.60 -4.58 11.89
N SER A 87 -10.50 -3.27 12.17
CA SER A 87 -10.71 -2.66 13.50
C SER A 87 -12.13 -2.10 13.70
N GLY A 88 -12.99 -2.16 12.67
CA GLY A 88 -14.35 -1.63 12.71
C GLY A 88 -14.45 -0.10 12.50
N ARG A 89 -13.39 0.55 12.01
CA ARG A 89 -13.46 1.97 11.59
C ARG A 89 -14.10 2.06 10.21
N VAL A 90 -14.90 3.08 9.97
CA VAL A 90 -15.49 3.34 8.65
C VAL A 90 -14.39 3.87 7.73
N ILE A 91 -14.26 3.23 6.57
CA ILE A 91 -13.27 3.60 5.56
C ILE A 91 -13.95 4.08 4.28
N ASP A 92 -13.35 5.09 3.65
CA ASP A 92 -13.70 5.59 2.33
C ASP A 92 -12.68 5.13 1.31
N LEU A 93 -13.16 4.35 0.33
CA LEU A 93 -12.34 3.80 -0.73
C LEU A 93 -12.65 4.42 -2.11
N GLU A 94 -13.47 5.48 -2.19
CA GLU A 94 -13.87 6.10 -3.47
C GLU A 94 -12.66 6.59 -4.30
N HIS A 95 -11.59 6.98 -3.62
CA HIS A 95 -10.35 7.46 -4.25
C HIS A 95 -9.19 6.48 -4.16
N LEU A 96 -9.44 5.24 -3.75
CA LEU A 96 -8.43 4.19 -3.64
C LEU A 96 -8.39 3.35 -4.92
N MET A 97 -7.20 3.21 -5.51
CA MET A 97 -6.93 2.22 -6.55
C MET A 97 -5.81 1.28 -6.08
N VAL A 98 -6.06 -0.02 -6.16
CA VAL A 98 -5.05 -1.05 -5.86
C VAL A 98 -4.62 -1.69 -7.17
N HIS A 99 -3.35 -1.52 -7.52
CA HIS A 99 -2.74 -2.07 -8.72
C HIS A 99 -2.03 -3.38 -8.38
N GLY A 100 -2.38 -4.43 -9.11
CA GLY A 100 -1.78 -5.74 -8.97
C GLY A 100 -2.72 -6.86 -9.41
N ARG A 101 -2.32 -8.10 -9.17
CA ARG A 101 -3.14 -9.28 -9.43
C ARG A 101 -3.10 -10.24 -8.25
N GLU A 102 -4.28 -10.60 -7.74
CA GLU A 102 -4.41 -11.60 -6.68
C GLU A 102 -3.91 -12.99 -7.11
N GLY A 103 -3.50 -13.79 -6.11
CA GLY A 103 -3.00 -15.15 -6.32
C GLY A 103 -1.63 -15.22 -7.02
N CYS A 104 -0.86 -14.13 -7.00
CA CYS A 104 0.49 -14.06 -7.56
C CYS A 104 1.54 -13.85 -6.45
N ASP A 105 2.76 -14.40 -6.65
CA ASP A 105 3.87 -14.23 -5.69
C ASP A 105 4.41 -12.78 -5.64
N LEU A 106 4.15 -12.00 -6.69
CA LEU A 106 4.46 -10.57 -6.77
C LEU A 106 3.27 -9.89 -7.46
N PRO A 107 2.25 -9.43 -6.70
CA PRO A 107 1.02 -8.87 -7.25
C PRO A 107 1.26 -7.70 -8.21
N PHE A 108 2.19 -6.80 -7.87
CA PHE A 108 2.63 -5.70 -8.72
C PHE A 108 4.15 -5.65 -8.84
N ALA A 109 4.65 -5.44 -10.05
CA ALA A 109 6.09 -5.40 -10.32
C ALA A 109 6.72 -4.10 -9.79
N VAL A 110 7.45 -4.22 -8.68
CA VAL A 110 8.21 -3.13 -8.06
C VAL A 110 9.65 -3.57 -7.78
N LYS A 111 10.50 -2.60 -7.45
CA LYS A 111 11.86 -2.82 -6.95
C LYS A 111 12.08 -2.00 -5.70
N TYR A 112 12.65 -2.60 -4.66
CA TYR A 112 12.96 -1.90 -3.41
C TYR A 112 14.35 -1.28 -3.42
N HIS A 113 14.47 -0.21 -2.64
CA HIS A 113 15.68 0.56 -2.41
C HIS A 113 15.76 0.92 -0.94
N ALA A 114 16.94 0.74 -0.35
CA ALA A 114 17.27 1.28 0.96
C ALA A 114 18.80 1.39 1.07
N ASP A 115 19.27 2.09 2.09
CA ASP A 115 20.71 2.26 2.32
C ASP A 115 21.41 0.92 2.52
N GLY A 116 22.47 0.67 1.76
CA GLY A 116 23.23 -0.59 1.79
C GLY A 116 22.62 -1.74 0.99
N VAL A 117 21.41 -1.57 0.43
CA VAL A 117 20.76 -2.57 -0.43
C VAL A 117 21.32 -2.48 -1.86
N PRO A 118 21.54 -3.61 -2.57
CA PRO A 118 21.77 -3.58 -4.01
C PRO A 118 20.67 -2.79 -4.74
N LYS A 119 21.06 -1.94 -5.70
CA LYS A 119 20.09 -1.08 -6.41
C LYS A 119 18.95 -1.90 -7.02
N GLY A 120 17.73 -1.65 -6.56
CA GLY A 120 16.52 -2.26 -7.08
C GLY A 120 16.40 -3.76 -6.78
N ILE A 121 16.37 -4.14 -5.49
CA ILE A 121 16.15 -5.52 -5.06
C ILE A 121 14.71 -5.97 -5.34
N ASP A 122 14.55 -7.25 -5.70
CA ASP A 122 13.24 -7.90 -5.79
C ASP A 122 12.63 -8.00 -4.38
N PRO A 123 11.39 -7.54 -4.16
CA PRO A 123 10.72 -7.61 -2.85
C PRO A 123 10.77 -9.00 -2.21
N ARG A 124 10.65 -10.06 -3.02
CA ARG A 124 10.64 -11.46 -2.54
C ARG A 124 11.98 -11.92 -1.98
N ARG A 125 13.04 -11.12 -2.16
CA ARG A 125 14.38 -11.36 -1.61
C ARG A 125 14.74 -10.41 -0.49
N PHE A 126 13.88 -9.43 -0.18
CA PHE A 126 14.18 -8.37 0.76
C PHE A 126 14.29 -8.87 2.20
N ALA A 127 13.31 -9.63 2.69
CA ALA A 127 13.33 -10.18 4.04
C ALA A 127 14.57 -11.06 4.29
N ALA A 128 14.94 -11.90 3.32
CA ALA A 128 16.15 -12.71 3.41
C ALA A 128 17.43 -11.86 3.43
N TRP A 129 17.48 -10.76 2.65
CA TRP A 129 18.61 -9.84 2.66
C TRP A 129 18.77 -9.14 4.03
N GLN A 130 17.67 -8.75 4.68
CA GLN A 130 17.73 -8.07 5.99
C GLN A 130 18.33 -8.92 7.12
N LEU A 131 18.36 -10.25 6.96
CA LEU A 131 18.90 -11.19 7.94
C LEU A 131 20.38 -11.53 7.73
N ASN A 132 21.00 -11.02 6.66
CA ASN A 132 22.43 -11.24 6.33
C ASN A 132 23.26 -9.99 6.60
#